data_AF-A0AAX1IEB2-F1
#
_entry.id   AF-A0AAX1IEB2-F1
#
_cell.length_a   1.000
_cell.length_b   1.000
_cell.length_c   1.000
_cell.angle_alpha   90.00
_cell.angle_beta   90.00
_cell.angle_gamma   90.00
#
_symmetry.space_group_name_H-M   'P 1'
#
loop_
_entity.id
_entity.type
_entity.pdbx_description
1 polymer ?
#
loop_
_entity_poly.entity_id
_entity_poly.type
_entity_poly.pdbx_seq_one_letter_code
_entity_poly.pdbx_strand_id
1 'polypeptide(L)'
;MSARPLFPQLHALIGEAADLLPADVAERIETLLDDPRDLLPALLARMDGRDAADGRRLEAEGLSPAQAATMAGLSRTLAGLNALMQVLHAAEAAREQGGAHQQLSPDVVDGLLLGARELARYARLQLE
;
A
#
# COMPACT_ATOMS: atom_id res chain seq x y z
N MET A 1 24.72 5.45 -17.23
CA MET A 1 23.58 6.16 -17.85
C MET A 1 22.34 5.34 -17.50
N SER A 2 21.52 5.77 -16.53
CA SER A 2 20.29 5.04 -16.20
C SER A 2 19.30 5.18 -17.34
N ALA A 3 18.84 4.04 -17.88
CA ALA A 3 17.74 4.00 -18.83
C ALA A 3 16.46 4.49 -18.13
N ARG A 4 15.66 5.29 -18.83
CA ARG A 4 14.39 5.79 -18.29
C ARG A 4 13.37 4.62 -18.32
N PRO A 5 12.64 4.35 -17.23
CA PRO A 5 11.65 3.28 -17.20
C PRO A 5 10.53 3.54 -18.22
N LEU A 6 10.01 2.46 -18.82
CA LEU A 6 8.97 2.50 -19.87
C LEU A 6 7.63 3.04 -19.33
N PHE A 7 7.32 2.74 -18.07
CA PHE A 7 6.14 3.18 -17.33
C PHE A 7 6.59 3.99 -16.10
N PRO A 8 6.98 5.26 -16.27
CA PRO A 8 7.62 6.04 -15.21
C PRO A 8 6.74 6.21 -13.98
N GLN A 9 5.42 6.39 -14.12
CA GLN A 9 4.52 6.61 -12.98
C GLN A 9 4.25 5.32 -12.22
N LEU A 10 4.04 4.22 -12.94
CA LEU A 10 3.91 2.89 -12.37
C LEU A 10 5.20 2.45 -11.67
N HIS A 11 6.35 2.71 -12.27
CA HIS A 11 7.65 2.43 -11.65
C HIS A 11 7.92 3.33 -10.43
N ALA A 12 7.45 4.58 -10.43
CA ALA A 12 7.47 5.42 -9.23
C ALA A 12 6.54 4.89 -8.13
N LEU A 13 5.44 4.22 -8.50
CA LEU A 13 4.47 3.64 -7.57
C LEU A 13 4.98 2.34 -6.94
N ILE A 14 5.39 1.36 -7.74
CA ILE A 14 5.68 0.00 -7.27
C ILE A 14 7.12 -0.48 -7.56
N GLY A 15 7.98 0.41 -8.08
CA GLY A 15 9.38 0.10 -8.38
C GLY A 15 9.53 -1.01 -9.44
N GLU A 16 10.55 -1.84 -9.26
CA GLU A 16 10.86 -2.99 -10.14
C GLU A 16 9.73 -4.02 -10.23
N ALA A 17 8.76 -4.01 -9.29
CA ALA A 17 7.60 -4.89 -9.38
C ALA A 17 6.71 -4.59 -10.60
N ALA A 18 6.85 -3.39 -11.20
CA ALA A 18 6.20 -3.03 -12.46
C ALA A 18 6.58 -3.99 -13.61
N ASP A 19 7.79 -4.55 -13.58
CA ASP A 19 8.30 -5.43 -14.64
C ASP A 19 7.64 -6.82 -14.62
N LEU A 20 6.91 -7.15 -13.55
CA LEU A 20 6.18 -8.41 -13.41
C LEU A 20 4.76 -8.34 -14.02
N LEU A 21 4.31 -7.15 -14.42
CA LEU A 21 2.98 -6.95 -14.98
C LEU A 21 2.96 -7.22 -16.49
N PRO A 22 1.88 -7.84 -17.01
CA PRO A 22 1.62 -7.85 -18.44
C PRO A 22 1.61 -6.41 -19.01
N ALA A 23 2.18 -6.23 -20.20
CA ALA A 23 2.38 -4.89 -20.77
C ALA A 23 1.08 -4.10 -20.96
N ASP A 24 -0.02 -4.77 -21.31
CA ASP A 24 -1.36 -4.18 -21.45
C ASP A 24 -1.96 -3.71 -20.12
N VAL A 25 -1.68 -4.43 -19.04
CA VAL A 25 -2.07 -4.05 -17.67
C VAL A 25 -1.25 -2.86 -17.21
N ALA A 26 0.06 -2.90 -17.42
CA ALA A 26 0.98 -1.82 -17.07
C ALA A 26 0.61 -0.52 -17.81
N GLU A 27 0.30 -0.59 -19.11
CA GLU A 27 -0.12 0.55 -19.93
C GLU A 27 -1.45 1.16 -19.46
N ARG A 28 -2.45 0.33 -19.15
CA ARG A 28 -3.74 0.81 -18.60
C ARG A 28 -3.57 1.54 -17.27
N ILE A 29 -2.73 1.00 -16.39
CA ILE A 29 -2.46 1.63 -15.10
C ILE A 29 -1.66 2.92 -15.31
N GLU A 30 -0.60 2.90 -16.12
CA GLU A 30 0.16 4.12 -16.46
C GLU A 30 -0.75 5.23 -16.99
N THR A 31 -1.70 4.91 -17.88
CA THR A 31 -2.67 5.87 -18.42
C THR A 31 -3.58 6.46 -17.32
N LEU A 32 -4.03 5.65 -16.37
CA LEU A 32 -4.81 6.12 -15.21
C LEU A 32 -3.97 7.00 -14.28
N LEU A 33 -2.66 6.76 -14.22
CA LEU A 33 -1.69 7.52 -13.44
C LEU A 33 -1.20 8.79 -14.17
N ASP A 34 -1.37 8.88 -15.50
CA ASP A 34 -0.96 10.04 -16.31
C ASP A 34 -2.01 11.16 -16.33
N ASP A 35 -3.31 10.85 -16.24
CA ASP A 35 -4.38 11.84 -15.99
C ASP A 35 -5.15 11.64 -14.66
N PRO A 36 -4.48 11.81 -13.50
CA PRO A 36 -5.15 11.88 -12.23
C PRO A 36 -5.16 13.35 -11.81
N ARG A 37 -6.31 14.00 -11.91
CA ARG A 37 -6.49 15.32 -11.27
C ARG A 37 -6.30 15.17 -9.75
N ASP A 38 -5.04 15.30 -9.32
CA ASP A 38 -4.50 15.28 -7.95
C ASP A 38 -4.30 13.92 -7.26
N LEU A 39 -4.57 12.78 -7.92
CA LEU A 39 -4.57 11.47 -7.24
C LEU A 39 -3.20 10.75 -7.24
N LEU A 40 -2.50 10.68 -8.38
CA LEU A 40 -1.18 10.04 -8.43
C LEU A 40 -0.14 10.77 -7.56
N PRO A 41 0.04 12.10 -7.66
CA PRO A 41 1.02 12.78 -6.82
C PRO A 41 0.74 12.60 -5.32
N ALA A 42 -0.54 12.57 -4.93
CA ALA A 42 -0.95 12.31 -3.56
C ALA A 42 -0.68 10.84 -3.13
N LEU A 43 -0.91 9.87 -4.02
CA LEU A 43 -0.54 8.47 -3.76
C LEU A 43 0.97 8.29 -3.67
N LEU A 44 1.74 8.88 -4.60
CA LEU A 44 3.21 8.83 -4.60
C LEU A 44 3.79 9.50 -3.36
N ALA A 45 3.27 10.65 -2.94
CA ALA A 45 3.69 11.30 -1.68
C ALA A 45 3.41 10.40 -0.47
N ARG A 46 2.23 9.75 -0.43
CA ARG A 46 1.90 8.77 0.61
C ARG A 46 2.78 7.52 0.55
N MET A 47 3.34 7.19 -0.60
CA MET A 47 4.22 6.03 -0.81
C MET A 47 5.71 6.32 -0.69
N ASP A 48 6.12 7.60 -0.72
CA ASP A 48 7.52 8.06 -0.57
C ASP A 48 8.18 7.59 0.74
N GLY A 49 7.39 7.15 1.71
CA GLY A 49 7.89 6.57 2.95
C GLY A 49 8.07 7.58 4.09
N ARG A 50 7.88 8.88 3.87
CA ARG A 50 8.13 9.90 4.91
C ARG A 50 6.92 10.37 5.70
N ASP A 51 5.71 10.19 5.15
CA ASP A 51 4.48 10.54 5.87
C ASP A 51 3.95 9.40 6.75
N ALA A 52 3.36 9.74 7.88
CA ALA A 52 2.63 8.82 8.74
C ALA A 52 1.30 8.40 8.09
N ALA A 53 0.53 7.54 8.77
CA ALA A 53 -0.75 7.03 8.25
C ALA A 53 -1.78 8.12 7.90
N ASP A 54 -1.72 9.27 8.56
CA ASP A 54 -2.58 10.44 8.32
C ASP A 54 -2.13 11.30 7.14
N GLY A 55 -1.06 10.92 6.44
CA GLY A 55 -0.48 11.67 5.33
C GLY A 55 0.28 12.92 5.77
N ARG A 56 0.64 13.02 7.06
CA ARG A 56 1.46 14.11 7.57
C ARG A 56 2.86 13.61 7.87
N ARG A 57 3.85 14.46 7.60
CA ARG A 57 5.22 14.21 8.00
C ARG A 57 5.30 14.17 9.52
N LEU A 58 5.97 13.14 10.05
CA LEU A 58 6.19 13.04 11.48
C LEU A 58 7.31 14.00 11.90
N GLU A 59 6.92 15.21 12.33
CA GLU A 59 7.83 16.20 12.91
C GLU A 59 7.68 16.11 14.44
N ALA A 60 8.63 15.47 15.12
CA ALA A 60 8.66 15.41 16.58
C ALA A 60 9.99 15.95 17.10
N GLU A 61 9.92 16.85 18.08
CA GLU A 61 11.10 17.44 18.73
C GLU A 61 11.99 16.35 19.32
N GLY A 62 13.26 16.31 18.91
CA GLY A 62 14.26 15.37 19.42
C GLY A 62 14.43 14.07 18.62
N LEU A 63 13.64 13.83 17.56
CA LEU A 63 13.88 12.70 16.66
C LEU A 63 14.88 13.07 15.55
N SER A 64 15.80 12.15 15.24
CA SER A 64 16.58 12.25 14.01
C SER A 64 15.68 11.99 12.78
N PRO A 65 16.06 12.51 11.58
CA PRO A 65 15.29 12.25 10.36
C PRO A 65 15.06 10.76 10.05
N ALA A 66 16.02 9.89 10.41
CA ALA A 66 15.89 8.45 10.25
C ALA A 66 14.84 7.86 11.21
N GLN A 67 14.85 8.28 12.48
CA GLN A 67 13.85 7.83 13.47
C GLN A 67 12.44 8.30 13.11
N ALA A 68 12.30 9.53 12.62
CA ALA A 68 11.03 10.06 12.15
C ALA A 68 10.49 9.24 10.96
N ALA A 69 11.35 8.89 9.99
CA ALA A 69 10.99 8.06 8.85
C ALA A 69 10.61 6.62 9.26
N THR A 70 11.36 5.98 10.17
CA THR A 70 11.02 4.65 10.73
C THR A 70 9.66 4.68 11.42
N MET A 71 9.38 5.69 12.23
CA MET A 71 8.11 5.81 12.96
C MET A 71 6.93 6.11 12.02
N ALA A 72 7.13 6.95 11.00
CA ALA A 72 6.15 7.17 9.94
C ALA A 72 5.87 5.89 9.14
N GLY A 73 6.90 5.11 8.83
CA GLY A 73 6.82 3.78 8.25
C GLY A 73 5.96 2.83 9.08
N LEU A 74 6.30 2.68 10.37
CA LEU A 74 5.55 1.85 11.33
C LEU A 74 4.08 2.29 11.45
N SER A 75 3.82 3.59 11.54
CA SER A 75 2.47 4.16 11.58
C SER A 75 1.64 3.71 10.37
N ARG A 76 2.18 3.84 9.15
CA ARG A 76 1.51 3.38 7.93
C ARG A 76 1.32 1.88 7.90
N THR A 77 2.33 1.09 8.28
CA THR A 77 2.24 -0.38 8.28
C THR A 77 1.13 -0.86 9.21
N LEU A 78 1.03 -0.28 10.40
CA LEU A 78 -0.04 -0.58 11.36
C LEU A 78 -1.41 -0.15 10.84
N ALA A 79 -1.51 1.02 10.21
CA ALA A 79 -2.76 1.47 9.59
C ALA A 79 -3.21 0.56 8.44
N GLY A 80 -2.28 0.11 7.60
CA GLY A 80 -2.54 -0.86 6.54
C GLY A 80 -3.02 -2.20 7.09
N LEU A 81 -2.37 -2.71 8.15
CA LEU A 81 -2.80 -3.92 8.83
C LEU A 81 -4.21 -3.78 9.40
N ASN A 82 -4.52 -2.64 10.03
CA ASN A 82 -5.86 -2.35 10.54
C ASN A 82 -6.92 -2.30 9.43
N ALA A 83 -6.62 -1.68 8.30
CA ALA A 83 -7.52 -1.66 7.15
C ALA A 83 -7.82 -3.06 6.61
N LEU A 84 -6.80 -3.93 6.47
CA LEU A 84 -7.00 -5.32 6.04
C LEU A 84 -7.88 -6.10 7.03
N MET A 85 -7.67 -5.94 8.34
CA MET A 85 -8.52 -6.56 9.36
C MET A 85 -9.97 -6.07 9.27
N GLN A 86 -10.19 -4.77 9.02
CA GLN A 86 -11.53 -4.21 8.84
C GLN A 86 -12.23 -4.79 7.60
N VAL A 87 -11.52 -4.96 6.48
CA VAL A 87 -12.08 -5.58 5.27
C VAL A 87 -12.45 -7.04 5.52
N LEU A 88 -11.58 -7.82 6.15
CA LEU A 88 -11.87 -9.21 6.53
C LEU A 88 -13.09 -9.29 7.45
N HIS A 89 -13.18 -8.42 8.45
CA HIS A 89 -14.32 -8.38 9.36
C HIS A 89 -15.62 -7.97 8.65
N ALA A 90 -15.58 -6.98 7.76
CA ALA A 90 -16.73 -6.56 6.99
C ALA A 90 -17.21 -7.68 6.04
N ALA A 91 -16.28 -8.43 5.45
CA ALA A 91 -16.61 -9.59 4.62
C ALA A 91 -17.32 -10.69 5.42
N GLU A 92 -16.85 -10.99 6.64
CA GLU A 92 -17.52 -11.92 7.54
C GLU A 92 -18.92 -11.44 7.95
N ALA A 93 -19.05 -10.16 8.31
CA ALA A 93 -20.35 -9.57 8.66
C ALA A 93 -21.33 -9.61 7.48
N ALA A 94 -20.86 -9.33 6.26
CA ALA A 94 -21.68 -9.42 5.04
C ALA A 94 -22.12 -10.87 4.77
N ARG A 95 -21.22 -11.85 4.95
CA ARG A 95 -21.53 -13.28 4.84
C ARG A 95 -22.63 -13.70 5.84
N GLU A 96 -22.53 -13.26 7.09
CA GLU A 96 -23.51 -13.56 8.13
C GLU A 96 -24.88 -12.96 7.83
N GLN A 97 -24.93 -11.74 7.29
CA GLN A 97 -26.18 -11.00 7.04
C GLN A 97 -26.84 -11.36 5.70
N GLY A 98 -26.05 -11.61 4.66
CA GLY A 98 -26.53 -11.78 3.28
C GLY A 98 -26.52 -13.21 2.74
N GLY A 99 -26.05 -14.18 3.53
CA GLY A 99 -26.03 -15.60 3.16
C GLY A 99 -24.86 -15.99 2.24
N ALA A 100 -24.86 -17.25 1.79
CA ALA A 100 -23.71 -17.90 1.14
C ALA A 100 -23.21 -17.23 -0.16
N HIS A 101 -23.99 -16.33 -0.76
CA HIS A 101 -23.61 -15.61 -1.97
C HIS A 101 -22.84 -14.30 -1.73
N GLN A 102 -22.79 -13.82 -0.47
CA GLN A 102 -22.05 -12.61 -0.09
C GLN A 102 -20.73 -12.98 0.59
N GLN A 103 -19.91 -13.74 -0.14
CA GLN A 103 -18.58 -14.17 0.30
C GLN A 103 -17.52 -13.62 -0.64
N LEU A 104 -16.42 -13.13 -0.08
CA LEU A 104 -15.19 -12.96 -0.85
C LEU A 104 -14.75 -14.34 -1.35
N SER A 105 -14.17 -14.39 -2.55
CA SER A 105 -13.59 -15.65 -3.02
C SER A 105 -12.43 -16.08 -2.11
N PRO A 106 -12.16 -17.40 -2.00
CA PRO A 106 -11.04 -17.90 -1.20
C PRO A 106 -9.71 -17.22 -1.55
N ASP A 107 -9.43 -17.04 -2.84
CA ASP A 107 -8.20 -16.38 -3.32
C ASP A 107 -8.06 -14.93 -2.81
N VAL A 108 -9.18 -14.20 -2.69
CA VAL A 108 -9.17 -12.83 -2.14
C VAL A 108 -8.88 -12.85 -0.64
N VAL A 109 -9.50 -13.79 0.10
CA VAL A 109 -9.23 -13.96 1.53
C VAL A 109 -7.77 -14.32 1.76
N ASP A 110 -7.22 -15.27 1.00
CA ASP A 110 -5.82 -15.67 1.09
C ASP A 110 -4.86 -14.51 0.76
N GLY A 111 -5.18 -13.71 -0.27
CA GLY A 111 -4.42 -12.52 -0.61
C GLY A 111 -4.40 -11.46 0.50
N LEU A 112 -5.56 -11.21 1.13
CA LEU A 112 -5.67 -10.28 2.26
C LEU A 112 -4.88 -10.77 3.49
N LEU A 113 -4.95 -12.08 3.79
CA LEU A 113 -4.21 -12.69 4.89
C LEU A 113 -2.69 -12.66 4.64
N LEU A 114 -2.26 -12.93 3.41
CA LEU A 114 -0.85 -12.82 3.02
C LEU A 114 -0.36 -11.37 3.15
N GLY A 115 -1.14 -10.40 2.67
CA GLY A 115 -0.83 -8.97 2.83
C GLY A 115 -0.69 -8.56 4.29
N ALA A 116 -1.62 -9.01 5.15
CA ALA A 116 -1.56 -8.75 6.59
C ALA A 116 -0.30 -9.35 7.23
N ARG A 117 0.06 -10.59 6.86
CA ARG A 117 1.30 -11.24 7.33
C ARG A 117 2.55 -10.48 6.90
N GLU A 118 2.62 -10.02 5.66
CA GLU A 118 3.78 -9.28 5.15
C GLU A 118 3.90 -7.89 5.80
N LEU A 119 2.78 -7.19 6.04
CA LEU A 119 2.79 -5.94 6.80
C LEU A 119 3.27 -6.16 8.24
N ALA A 120 2.75 -7.19 8.93
CA ALA A 120 3.21 -7.52 10.29
C ALA A 120 4.70 -7.88 10.33
N ARG A 121 5.20 -8.62 9.34
CA ARG A 121 6.62 -8.95 9.19
C ARG A 121 7.46 -7.69 8.97
N TYR A 122 7.02 -6.79 8.11
CA TYR A 122 7.71 -5.53 7.82
C TYR A 122 7.76 -4.62 9.06
N ALA A 123 6.65 -4.50 9.81
CA ALA A 123 6.63 -3.75 11.07
C ALA A 123 7.63 -4.30 12.09
N ARG A 124 7.75 -5.62 12.20
CA ARG A 124 8.72 -6.25 13.10
C ARG A 124 10.17 -5.94 12.71
N LEU A 125 10.49 -6.02 11.41
CA LEU A 125 11.84 -5.72 10.90
C LEU A 125 12.25 -4.25 11.11
N GLN A 126 11.30 -3.33 11.19
CA GLN A 126 11.57 -1.91 11.48
C GLN A 126 11.90 -1.64 12.96
N LEU A 127 11.66 -2.61 13.84
CA LEU A 127 11.90 -2.51 15.29
C LEU A 127 13.19 -3.23 15.73
N GLU A 128 13.83 -3.98 14.84
CA GLU A 128 15.11 -4.70 15.04
C GLU A 128 16.30 -3.80 14.64
#